data_AF-A0A5B7TN95-F1
#
_entry.id   AF-A0A5B7TN95-F1
#
_cell.length_a   1.000
_cell.length_b   1.000
_cell.length_c   1.000
_cell.angle_alpha   90.00
_cell.angle_beta   90.00
_cell.angle_gamma   90.00
#
_symmetry.space_group_name_H-M   'P 1'
#
loop_
_entity.id
_entity.type
_entity.pdbx_description
1 polymer ?
#
loop_
_entity_poly.entity_id
_entity_poly.type
_entity_poly.pdbx_seq_one_letter_code
_entity_poly.pdbx_strand_id
1 'polypeptide(L)'
;MQIEETHPAIIDFETFQKAQEILNKGRDKYSSKGEVSNHIFQRKITCGICGKKYRRKRSKDKFIWHCSTYLKYGKDACSSKQVPEEILITACEEVLGTNGFTKEEFENKIKEIQVIDKGIINFILKDGRTVKKEWSYRPRSESWSDEARQRAREKSLKRLEGRKN
;
A
#
# COMPACT_ATOMS: atom_id res chain seq x y z
N MET A 1 -34.06 22.27 -20.02
CA MET A 1 -35.17 22.27 -19.04
C MET A 1 -34.61 21.74 -17.74
N GLN A 2 -34.38 22.60 -16.75
CA GLN A 2 -34.09 22.16 -15.38
C GLN A 2 -35.42 21.76 -14.75
N ILE A 3 -35.46 20.56 -14.17
CA ILE A 3 -36.57 20.11 -13.33
C ILE A 3 -36.17 20.52 -11.92
N GLU A 4 -36.66 21.68 -11.49
CA GLU A 4 -36.58 22.08 -10.09
C GLU A 4 -37.88 21.65 -9.41
N GLU A 5 -37.73 21.02 -8.23
CA GLU A 5 -38.80 20.73 -7.26
C GLU A 5 -39.80 19.63 -7.60
N THR A 6 -39.32 18.39 -7.76
CA THR A 6 -40.23 17.21 -7.68
C THR A 6 -40.58 16.83 -6.24
N HIS A 7 -39.85 17.33 -5.24
CA HIS A 7 -40.05 17.00 -3.82
C HIS A 7 -39.82 18.23 -2.92
N PRO A 8 -40.59 18.40 -1.83
CA PRO A 8 -40.34 19.46 -0.86
C PRO A 8 -38.95 19.30 -0.23
N ALA A 9 -38.23 20.41 -0.09
CA ALA A 9 -36.92 20.42 0.52
C ALA A 9 -37.00 19.92 1.98
N ILE A 10 -36.17 18.93 2.32
CA ILE A 10 -36.14 18.33 3.67
C ILE A 10 -35.58 19.33 4.71
N ILE A 11 -34.72 20.25 4.27
CA ILE A 11 -34.14 21.33 5.07
C ILE A 11 -34.08 22.61 4.24
N ASP A 12 -34.07 23.76 4.91
CA ASP A 12 -33.94 25.05 4.26
C ASP A 12 -32.55 25.23 3.63
N PHE A 13 -32.50 26.09 2.61
CA PHE A 13 -31.30 26.34 1.84
C PHE A 13 -30.16 26.91 2.69
N GLU A 14 -30.47 27.73 3.71
CA GLU A 14 -29.48 28.35 4.58
C GLU A 14 -28.79 27.31 5.47
N THR A 15 -29.57 26.37 6.03
CA THR A 15 -29.06 25.22 6.79
C THR A 15 -28.20 24.30 5.91
N PHE A 16 -28.63 24.04 4.67
CA PHE A 16 -27.83 23.28 3.72
C PHE A 16 -26.49 23.98 3.41
N GLN A 17 -26.51 25.29 3.15
CA GLN A 17 -25.29 26.06 2.90
C GLN A 17 -24.34 26.05 4.10
N LYS A 18 -24.86 26.26 5.32
CA LYS A 18 -24.06 26.18 6.55
C LYS A 18 -23.43 24.81 6.73
N ALA A 19 -24.17 23.73 6.45
CA ALA A 19 -23.63 22.38 6.50
C ALA A 19 -22.52 22.16 5.44
N GLN A 20 -22.72 22.64 4.20
CA GLN A 20 -21.69 22.59 3.16
C GLN A 20 -20.43 23.36 3.55
N GLU A 21 -20.56 24.54 4.17
CA GLU A 21 -19.41 25.30 4.67
C GLU A 21 -18.64 24.55 5.75
N ILE A 22 -19.33 23.92 6.71
CA ILE A 22 -18.67 23.14 7.77
C ILE A 22 -17.91 21.95 7.16
N LEU A 23 -18.52 21.26 6.19
CA LEU A 23 -17.89 20.15 5.46
C LEU A 23 -16.66 20.62 4.67
N ASN A 24 -16.73 21.77 3.99
CA ASN A 24 -15.61 22.33 3.24
C ASN A 24 -14.48 22.80 4.18
N LYS A 25 -14.80 23.49 5.27
CA LYS A 25 -13.83 23.87 6.31
C LYS A 25 -13.16 22.64 6.93
N GLY A 26 -13.90 21.54 7.09
CA GLY A 26 -13.35 20.24 7.51
C GLY A 26 -12.42 19.63 6.46
N ARG A 27 -12.81 19.66 5.18
CA ARG A 27 -11.92 19.23 4.08
C ARG A 27 -10.63 20.02 4.08
N ASP A 28 -10.66 21.34 4.16
CA ASP A 28 -9.43 22.13 4.08
C ASP A 28 -8.52 21.95 5.30
N LYS A 29 -9.10 21.78 6.49
CA LYS A 29 -8.36 21.54 7.74
C LYS A 29 -7.72 20.15 7.81
N TYR A 30 -8.41 19.12 7.30
CA TYR A 30 -7.95 17.72 7.39
C TYR A 30 -7.50 17.13 6.05
N SER A 31 -7.55 17.90 4.97
CA SER A 31 -6.96 17.53 3.68
C SER A 31 -5.48 17.39 3.93
N SER A 32 -5.02 16.15 3.92
CA SER A 32 -3.60 15.86 3.96
C SER A 32 -2.95 16.57 2.78
N LYS A 33 -2.18 17.64 3.04
CA LYS A 33 -1.22 18.28 2.12
C LYS A 33 -0.09 17.34 1.66
N GLY A 34 -0.33 16.02 1.70
CA GLY A 34 0.58 15.04 1.15
C GLY A 34 0.46 15.10 -0.35
N GLU A 35 1.60 15.24 -1.01
CA GLU A 35 1.77 14.95 -2.43
C GLU A 35 0.93 13.72 -2.77
N VAL A 36 -0.01 13.87 -3.71
CA VAL A 36 -0.81 12.74 -4.18
C VAL A 36 0.19 11.80 -4.84
N SER A 37 0.70 10.84 -4.06
CA SER A 37 1.62 9.81 -4.51
C SER A 37 0.93 9.08 -5.65
N ASN A 38 1.19 9.51 -6.89
CA ASN A 38 0.57 9.01 -8.12
C ASN A 38 1.19 7.65 -8.53
N HIS A 39 1.50 6.85 -7.52
CA HIS A 39 2.10 5.55 -7.67
C HIS A 39 1.07 4.58 -8.24
N ILE A 40 1.51 3.70 -9.15
CA ILE A 40 0.66 2.71 -9.84
C ILE A 40 -0.22 1.88 -8.89
N PHE A 41 0.29 1.55 -7.70
CA PHE A 41 -0.42 0.75 -6.70
C PHE A 41 -1.28 1.55 -5.71
N GLN A 42 -1.24 2.88 -5.79
CA GLN A 42 -2.00 3.72 -4.88
C GLN A 42 -3.50 3.42 -5.01
N ARG A 43 -4.17 3.16 -3.87
CA ARG A 43 -5.60 2.78 -3.78
C ARG A 43 -5.98 1.45 -4.47
N LYS A 44 -5.03 0.76 -5.09
CA LYS A 44 -5.25 -0.52 -5.79
C LYS A 44 -5.11 -1.73 -4.88
N ILE A 45 -4.36 -1.60 -3.78
CA ILE A 45 -4.10 -2.69 -2.84
C ILE A 45 -5.08 -2.63 -1.66
N THR A 46 -5.78 -3.73 -1.44
CA THR A 46 -6.78 -3.93 -0.38
C THR A 46 -6.36 -5.06 0.55
N CYS A 47 -6.63 -4.89 1.84
CA CYS A 47 -6.41 -5.93 2.84
C CYS A 47 -7.53 -6.97 2.80
N GLY A 48 -7.19 -8.23 2.60
CA GLY A 48 -8.13 -9.35 2.68
C GLY A 48 -8.61 -9.67 4.10
N ILE A 49 -8.00 -9.09 5.14
CA ILE A 49 -8.40 -9.30 6.55
C ILE A 49 -9.43 -8.25 6.99
N CYS A 50 -9.15 -6.96 6.77
CA CYS A 50 -10.01 -5.87 7.27
C CYS A 50 -10.68 -5.03 6.17
N GLY A 51 -10.44 -5.34 4.89
CA GLY A 51 -11.02 -4.62 3.74
C GLY A 51 -10.48 -3.21 3.50
N LYS A 52 -9.63 -2.68 4.38
CA LYS A 52 -9.04 -1.33 4.20
C LYS A 52 -7.88 -1.36 3.22
N LYS A 53 -7.60 -0.19 2.62
CA LYS A 53 -6.51 -0.03 1.65
C LYS A 53 -5.15 -0.06 2.32
N TYR A 54 -4.15 -0.53 1.57
CA TYR A 54 -2.75 -0.41 1.96
C TYR A 54 -2.24 1.01 1.65
N ARG A 55 -1.22 1.43 2.41
CA ARG A 55 -0.51 2.70 2.23
C ARG A 55 0.96 2.43 1.96
N ARG A 56 1.50 3.16 0.99
CA ARG A 56 2.94 3.20 0.70
C ARG A 56 3.67 3.93 1.83
N LYS A 57 4.76 3.35 2.30
CA LYS A 57 5.72 3.97 3.23
C LYS A 57 7.12 3.78 2.71
N ARG A 58 7.97 4.79 2.93
CA ARG A 58 9.41 4.66 2.75
C ARG A 58 10.02 4.03 4.00
N SER A 59 10.85 3.01 3.83
CA SER A 59 11.58 2.33 4.89
C SER A 59 13.04 2.21 4.48
N LYS A 60 13.90 3.05 5.07
CA LYS A 60 15.30 3.24 4.64
C LYS A 60 15.32 3.55 3.13
N ASP A 61 15.93 2.68 2.33
CA ASP A 61 16.10 2.84 0.89
C ASP A 61 15.02 2.13 0.06
N LYS A 62 14.02 1.50 0.70
CA LYS A 62 12.98 0.72 0.02
C LYS A 62 11.58 1.24 0.29
N PHE A 63 10.65 0.94 -0.60
CA PHE A 63 9.23 1.20 -0.39
C PHE A 63 8.51 -0.08 0.05
N ILE A 64 7.64 0.09 1.05
CA ILE A 64 6.83 -0.99 1.63
C ILE A 64 5.38 -0.55 1.70
N TRP A 65 4.48 -1.52 1.61
CA TRP A 65 3.04 -1.33 1.66
C TRP A 65 2.48 -1.96 2.93
N HIS A 66 1.73 -1.19 3.71
CA HIS A 66 1.08 -1.66 4.93
C HIS A 66 -0.41 -1.38 4.93
N CYS A 67 -1.19 -2.29 5.53
CA CYS A 67 -2.59 -2.03 5.80
C CYS A 67 -2.77 -0.78 6.67
N SER A 68 -3.68 0.11 6.27
CA SER A 68 -3.99 1.33 7.01
C SER A 68 -4.53 1.07 8.41
N THR A 69 -5.32 0.01 8.62
CA THR A 69 -5.80 -0.38 9.95
C THR A 69 -4.66 -0.80 10.86
N TYR A 70 -3.73 -1.64 10.37
CA TYR A 70 -2.55 -2.04 11.12
C TYR A 70 -1.69 -0.83 11.49
N LEU A 71 -1.49 0.10 10.55
CA LEU A 71 -0.70 1.31 10.80
C LEU A 71 -1.32 2.23 11.87
N LYS A 72 -2.65 2.25 11.97
CA LYS A 72 -3.37 3.17 12.87
C LYS A 72 -3.62 2.55 14.25
N TYR A 73 -3.92 1.26 14.30
CA TYR A 73 -4.42 0.59 15.51
C TYR A 73 -3.58 -0.63 15.92
N GLY A 74 -2.52 -0.96 15.17
CA GLY A 74 -1.60 -2.05 15.49
C GLY A 74 -2.09 -3.44 15.07
N LYS A 75 -1.36 -4.46 15.56
CA LYS A 75 -1.54 -5.87 15.21
C LYS A 75 -2.89 -6.43 15.69
N ASP A 76 -3.36 -6.00 16.85
CA ASP A 76 -4.60 -6.50 17.46
C ASP A 76 -5.82 -6.16 16.60
N ALA A 77 -5.78 -5.04 15.89
CA ALA A 77 -6.84 -4.63 14.97
C ALA A 77 -6.75 -5.26 13.57
N CYS A 78 -5.55 -5.68 13.14
CA CYS A 78 -5.36 -6.31 11.84
C CYS A 78 -4.03 -7.07 11.79
N SER A 79 -4.07 -8.39 11.61
CA SER A 79 -2.86 -9.24 11.52
C SER A 79 -2.15 -9.18 10.16
N SER A 80 -2.49 -8.21 9.31
CA SER A 80 -1.97 -8.09 7.95
C SER A 80 -0.46 -7.89 7.90
N LYS A 81 0.20 -8.57 6.97
CA LYS A 81 1.64 -8.43 6.73
C LYS A 81 1.95 -7.25 5.82
N GLN A 82 3.15 -6.70 5.98
CA GLN A 82 3.71 -5.67 5.12
C GLN A 82 4.21 -6.29 3.81
N VAL A 83 3.92 -5.68 2.67
CA VAL A 83 4.38 -6.18 1.37
C VAL A 83 5.42 -5.22 0.79
N PRO A 84 6.67 -5.66 0.53
CA PRO A 84 7.64 -4.87 -0.20
C PRO A 84 7.13 -4.50 -1.60
N GLU A 85 7.45 -3.30 -2.06
CA GLU A 85 7.05 -2.83 -3.40
C GLU A 85 7.64 -3.70 -4.52
N GLU A 86 8.89 -4.15 -4.38
CA GLU A 86 9.55 -5.06 -5.32
C GLU A 86 8.72 -6.33 -5.56
N ILE A 87 8.17 -6.93 -4.50
CA ILE A 87 7.36 -8.16 -4.59
C ILE A 87 6.06 -7.90 -5.37
N LEU A 88 5.45 -6.72 -5.18
CA LEU A 88 4.25 -6.35 -5.93
C LEU A 88 4.56 -6.15 -7.42
N ILE A 89 5.71 -5.55 -7.76
CA ILE A 89 6.14 -5.35 -9.14
C ILE A 89 6.37 -6.70 -9.81
N THR A 90 7.20 -7.58 -9.22
CA THR A 90 7.48 -8.91 -9.76
C THR A 90 6.20 -9.74 -9.92
N ALA A 91 5.31 -9.73 -8.92
CA ALA A 91 4.04 -10.44 -9.01
C ALA A 91 3.13 -9.86 -10.12
N CYS A 92 3.17 -8.55 -10.37
CA CYS A 92 2.46 -7.94 -11.50
C CYS A 92 3.05 -8.38 -12.85
N GLU A 93 4.38 -8.35 -13.00
CA GLU A 93 5.08 -8.80 -14.21
C GLU A 93 4.71 -10.25 -14.56
N GLU A 94 4.70 -11.14 -13.56
CA GLU A 94 4.28 -12.54 -13.74
C GLU A 94 2.82 -12.69 -14.15
N VAL A 95 1.92 -11.87 -13.59
CA VAL A 95 0.47 -11.92 -13.92
C VAL A 95 0.21 -11.33 -15.31
N LEU A 96 0.97 -10.30 -15.69
CA LEU A 96 0.86 -9.64 -16.99
C LEU A 96 1.61 -10.39 -18.09
N GLY A 97 2.56 -11.25 -17.73
CA GLY A 97 3.43 -11.97 -18.65
C GLY A 97 4.44 -11.07 -19.37
N THR A 98 4.86 -9.97 -18.74
CA THR A 98 5.73 -8.95 -19.36
C THR A 98 6.92 -8.61 -18.45
N ASN A 99 8.07 -8.31 -19.04
CA ASN A 99 9.28 -7.85 -18.32
C ASN A 99 9.21 -6.33 -18.08
N GLY A 100 8.25 -5.93 -17.26
CA GLY A 100 7.90 -4.54 -17.02
C GLY A 100 6.55 -4.18 -17.62
N PHE A 101 5.94 -3.13 -17.08
CA PHE A 101 4.64 -2.63 -17.51
C PHE A 101 4.52 -1.13 -17.26
N THR A 102 3.75 -0.46 -18.09
CA THR A 102 3.42 0.96 -17.90
C THR A 102 2.22 1.12 -16.96
N LYS A 103 2.03 2.33 -16.42
CA LYS A 103 0.87 2.64 -15.57
C LYS A 103 -0.45 2.36 -16.29
N GLU A 104 -0.53 2.65 -17.58
CA GLU A 104 -1.74 2.45 -18.40
C GLU A 104 -2.08 0.97 -18.55
N GLU A 105 -1.08 0.13 -18.86
CA GLU A 105 -1.27 -1.32 -18.94
C GLU A 105 -1.74 -1.92 -17.61
N PHE A 106 -1.14 -1.46 -16.51
CA PHE A 106 -1.55 -1.86 -15.17
C PHE A 106 -3.00 -1.47 -14.89
N GLU A 107 -3.40 -0.23 -15.19
CA GLU A 107 -4.76 0.23 -14.95
C GLU A 107 -5.78 -0.45 -15.87
N ASN A 108 -5.39 -0.80 -17.10
CA ASN A 108 -6.26 -1.48 -18.06
C ASN A 108 -6.47 -2.96 -17.74
N LYS A 109 -5.46 -3.65 -17.22
CA LYS A 109 -5.56 -5.08 -16.92
C LYS A 109 -5.94 -5.36 -15.47
N ILE A 110 -5.42 -4.60 -14.49
CA ILE A 110 -5.61 -4.87 -13.06
C ILE A 110 -6.66 -3.92 -12.44
N LYS A 111 -7.75 -4.51 -11.97
CA LYS A 111 -8.81 -3.82 -11.25
C LYS A 111 -8.40 -3.55 -9.81
N GLU A 112 -8.01 -4.60 -9.09
CA GLU A 112 -7.68 -4.56 -7.67
C GLU A 112 -6.69 -5.66 -7.28
N ILE A 113 -5.86 -5.38 -6.28
CA ILE A 113 -4.92 -6.32 -5.66
C ILE A 113 -5.37 -6.55 -4.22
N GLN A 114 -5.55 -7.82 -3.81
CA GLN A 114 -5.97 -8.18 -2.46
C GLN A 114 -4.88 -8.97 -1.75
N VAL A 115 -4.36 -8.44 -0.64
CA VAL A 115 -3.35 -9.12 0.18
C VAL A 115 -4.03 -9.92 1.29
N ILE A 116 -3.91 -11.23 1.23
CA ILE A 116 -4.50 -12.18 2.19
C ILE A 116 -3.47 -12.55 3.26
N ASP A 117 -3.97 -12.83 4.46
CA ASP A 117 -3.28 -13.29 5.68
C ASP A 117 -2.05 -14.17 5.43
N LYS A 118 -2.18 -15.19 4.58
CA LYS A 118 -1.20 -16.27 4.44
C LYS A 118 -0.03 -15.98 3.50
N GLY A 119 0.23 -14.70 3.16
CA GLY A 119 1.25 -14.37 2.14
C GLY A 119 0.76 -14.71 0.73
N ILE A 120 -0.54 -14.58 0.50
CA ILE A 120 -1.15 -14.75 -0.82
C ILE A 120 -1.61 -13.37 -1.29
N ILE A 121 -1.30 -13.03 -2.53
CA ILE A 121 -1.83 -11.86 -3.23
C ILE A 121 -2.78 -12.36 -4.30
N ASN A 122 -4.04 -11.93 -4.23
CA ASN A 122 -5.01 -12.16 -5.29
C ASN A 122 -5.09 -10.92 -6.18
N PHE A 123 -4.85 -11.12 -7.47
CA PHE A 123 -5.03 -10.11 -8.50
C PHE A 123 -6.40 -10.28 -9.13
N ILE A 124 -7.24 -9.26 -9.02
CA ILE A 124 -8.52 -9.19 -9.71
C ILE A 124 -8.29 -8.40 -11.00
N LEU A 125 -8.36 -9.09 -12.12
CA LEU A 125 -8.22 -8.50 -13.44
C LEU A 125 -9.55 -7.88 -13.90
N LYS A 126 -9.50 -6.91 -14.83
CA LYS A 126 -10.70 -6.27 -15.37
C LYS A 126 -11.55 -7.19 -16.24
N ASP A 127 -10.95 -8.25 -16.78
CA ASP A 127 -11.65 -9.32 -17.52
C ASP A 127 -12.44 -10.27 -16.59
N GLY A 128 -12.41 -10.04 -15.27
CA GLY A 128 -13.09 -10.84 -14.27
C GLY A 128 -12.29 -12.04 -13.76
N ARG A 129 -11.11 -12.31 -14.35
CA ARG A 129 -10.24 -13.39 -13.88
C ARG A 129 -9.58 -13.01 -12.57
N THR A 130 -9.37 -14.00 -11.70
CA THR A 130 -8.64 -13.83 -10.44
C THR A 130 -7.41 -14.71 -10.44
N VAL A 131 -6.23 -14.11 -10.34
CA VAL A 131 -4.96 -14.85 -10.28
C VAL A 131 -4.43 -14.79 -8.86
N LYS A 132 -4.21 -15.96 -8.24
CA LYS A 132 -3.62 -16.06 -6.90
C LYS A 132 -2.11 -16.25 -7.04
N LYS A 133 -1.34 -15.49 -6.27
CA LYS A 133 0.12 -15.57 -6.19
C LYS A 133 0.56 -15.70 -4.76
N GLU A 134 1.32 -16.74 -4.47
CA GLU A 134 2.02 -16.88 -3.19
C GLU A 134 3.29 -16.04 -3.23
N TRP A 135 3.56 -15.33 -2.14
CA TRP A 135 4.78 -14.56 -1.99
C TRP A 135 5.36 -14.79 -0.60
N SER A 136 6.68 -14.89 -0.55
CA SER A 136 7.44 -14.94 0.69
C SER A 136 8.43 -13.78 0.74
N TYR A 137 8.84 -13.41 1.94
CA TYR A 137 10.01 -12.55 2.08
C TYR A 137 11.24 -13.31 1.58
N ARG A 138 12.20 -12.59 0.98
CA ARG A 138 13.53 -13.18 0.77
C ARG A 138 14.07 -13.60 2.15
N PRO A 139 14.51 -14.85 2.31
CA PRO A 139 15.03 -15.32 3.59
C PRO A 139 16.19 -14.42 4.02
N ARG A 140 16.28 -14.14 5.33
CA ARG A 140 17.25 -13.19 5.88
C ARG A 140 18.70 -13.56 5.54
N SER A 141 18.98 -14.85 5.29
CA SER A 141 20.28 -15.39 4.86
C SER A 141 20.75 -14.87 3.50
N GLU A 142 19.83 -14.64 2.55
CA GLU A 142 20.11 -14.07 1.23
C GLU A 142 20.23 -12.54 1.26
N SER A 143 19.72 -11.89 2.31
CA SER A 143 19.89 -10.44 2.52
C SER A 143 21.31 -10.03 2.92
N TRP A 144 22.20 -11.00 3.18
CA TRP A 144 23.62 -10.75 3.38
C TRP A 144 24.37 -10.99 2.07
N SER A 145 24.80 -9.93 1.38
CA SER A 145 25.87 -10.10 0.39
C SER A 145 27.13 -10.59 1.09
N ASP A 146 27.97 -11.37 0.41
CA ASP A 146 29.20 -11.89 1.02
C ASP A 146 30.11 -10.75 1.53
N GLU A 147 30.13 -9.61 0.83
CA GLU A 147 30.78 -8.39 1.32
C GLU A 147 30.20 -7.86 2.64
N ALA A 148 28.87 -7.89 2.82
CA ALA A 148 28.25 -7.45 4.05
C ALA A 148 28.59 -8.41 5.20
N ARG A 149 28.70 -9.73 4.93
CA ARG A 149 29.17 -10.72 5.92
C ARG A 149 30.62 -10.44 6.32
N GLN A 150 31.46 -10.13 5.35
CA GLN A 150 32.87 -9.83 5.58
C GLN A 150 33.06 -8.53 6.37
N ARG A 151 32.35 -7.45 6.03
CA ARG A 151 32.38 -6.18 6.80
C ARG A 151 31.87 -6.33 8.23
N ALA A 152 30.85 -7.17 8.45
CA ALA A 152 30.37 -7.45 9.80
C ALA A 152 31.38 -8.27 10.61
N ARG A 153 32.04 -9.26 9.98
CA ARG A 153 33.13 -10.04 10.57
C ARG A 153 34.30 -9.15 10.97
N GLU A 154 34.76 -8.27 10.08
CA GLU A 154 35.84 -7.31 10.35
C GLU A 154 35.49 -6.34 11.47
N LYS A 155 34.27 -5.79 11.50
CA LYS A 155 33.80 -4.95 12.60
C LYS A 155 33.76 -5.70 13.93
N SER A 156 33.39 -6.99 13.92
CA SER A 156 33.38 -7.82 15.12
C SER A 156 34.80 -8.10 15.62
N LEU A 157 35.74 -8.39 14.71
CA LEU A 157 37.16 -8.61 15.04
C LEU A 157 37.82 -7.35 15.62
N LYS A 158 37.62 -6.18 15.00
CA LYS A 158 38.11 -4.89 15.54
C LYS A 158 37.59 -4.57 16.94
N ARG A 159 36.35 -4.95 17.26
CA ARG A 159 35.77 -4.79 18.60
C ARG A 159 36.37 -5.75 19.64
N LEU A 160 36.79 -6.95 19.20
CA LEU A 160 37.46 -7.92 20.05
C LEU A 160 38.92 -7.53 20.32
N GLU A 161 39.61 -7.00 19.31
CA GLU A 161 40.98 -6.48 19.45
C GLU A 161 41.04 -5.26 20.36
N GLY A 162 40.10 -4.31 20.21
CA GLY A 162 39.99 -3.16 21.11
C GLY A 162 39.57 -3.48 22.54
N ARG A 163 39.21 -4.74 22.85
CA ARG A 163 38.90 -5.24 24.20
C ARG A 163 40.08 -5.96 24.87
N LYS A 164 41.16 -6.23 24.12
CA LYS A 164 42.37 -6.90 24.60
C LYS A 164 43.54 -5.95 24.88
N ASN A 165 43.38 -4.66 24.57
CA ASN A 165 44.27 -3.57 24.96
C ASN A 165 43.70 -2.81 26.15
#